data_AF-A0A5P3ART9-F1
#
_entry.id   AF-A0A5P3ART9-F1
#
_cell.length_a   1.000
_cell.length_b   1.000
_cell.length_c   1.000
_cell.angle_alpha   90.00
_cell.angle_beta   90.00
_cell.angle_gamma   90.00
#
_symmetry.space_group_name_H-M   'P 1'
#
loop_
_entity.id
_entity.type
_entity.pdbx_description
1 polymer ?
#
loop_
_entity_poly.entity_id
_entity_poly.type
_entity_poly.pdbx_seq_one_letter_code
_entity_poly.pdbx_strand_id
1 'polypeptide(L)'
;MMQKNKFLLVFVIIFYFIAILGNIIDQYVSFLSWADELSAILLFVLYINKFKKLDRYDRKILKLLFLFFIVGLIPTFLYKIQRDNIVLIKDIVLFSKFFVGITLSKFVIDDRKKNALIKAVKRPTKILIIIIFMCGILNLFIDLQMGGEIRYGLRCYQFYYTHYTFLVASTVFMLSIMLYKNSFYNKYSIMCLLILLFTLRSKAIVFVLIYIMLSIYKKKNVTLNFRSCMAFCVIGFWAVSGKISDYISWGYIICEQGYILLALS
;
A
#
# COMPACT_ATOMS: atom_id res chain seq x y z
N MET A 1 -10.99 26.64 21.64
CA MET A 1 -10.32 26.21 20.38
C MET A 1 -9.13 25.28 20.58
N MET A 2 -8.36 25.39 21.68
CA MET A 2 -7.13 24.61 21.91
C MET A 2 -7.35 23.11 22.26
N GLN A 3 -8.42 22.77 23.00
CA GLN A 3 -8.78 21.37 23.33
C GLN A 3 -9.19 20.54 22.09
N LYS A 4 -9.94 21.14 21.14
CA LYS A 4 -10.41 20.47 19.92
C LYS A 4 -9.23 20.02 19.02
N ASN A 5 -8.13 20.78 19.04
CA ASN A 5 -6.90 20.43 18.33
C ASN A 5 -6.11 19.29 19.00
N LYS A 6 -6.12 19.20 20.34
CA LYS A 6 -5.49 18.09 21.07
C LYS A 6 -6.22 16.77 20.81
N PHE A 7 -7.55 16.78 20.85
CA PHE A 7 -8.36 15.58 20.57
C PHE A 7 -8.10 15.04 19.15
N LEU A 8 -8.12 15.93 18.14
CA LEU A 8 -7.83 15.54 16.75
C LEU A 8 -6.42 14.97 16.59
N LEU A 9 -5.43 15.52 17.30
CA LEU A 9 -4.05 15.02 17.27
C LEU A 9 -3.94 13.63 17.89
N VAL A 10 -4.56 13.40 19.06
CA VAL A 10 -4.61 12.08 19.71
C VAL A 10 -5.32 11.07 18.81
N PHE A 11 -6.47 11.44 18.25
CA PHE A 11 -7.23 10.58 17.33
C PHE A 11 -6.39 10.11 16.14
N VAL A 12 -5.65 11.00 15.49
CA VAL A 12 -4.84 10.59 14.34
C VAL A 12 -3.61 9.77 14.75
N ILE A 13 -3.05 9.98 15.95
CA ILE A 13 -1.99 9.11 16.48
C ILE A 13 -2.53 7.70 16.70
N ILE A 14 -3.72 7.56 17.29
CA ILE A 14 -4.37 6.26 17.47
C ILE A 14 -4.61 5.60 16.11
N PHE A 15 -5.19 6.34 15.16
CA PHE A 15 -5.43 5.84 13.80
C PHE A 15 -4.13 5.43 13.08
N TYR A 16 -3.04 6.16 13.30
CA TYR A 16 -1.72 5.82 12.78
C TYR A 16 -1.24 4.45 13.31
N PHE A 17 -1.40 4.19 14.61
CA PHE A 17 -1.03 2.89 15.17
C PHE A 17 -1.97 1.78 14.74
N ILE A 18 -3.28 2.04 14.60
CA ILE A 18 -4.23 1.09 14.02
C ILE A 18 -3.82 0.75 12.57
N ALA A 19 -3.39 1.72 11.76
CA ALA A 19 -2.95 1.46 10.40
C ALA A 19 -1.69 0.56 10.31
N ILE A 20 -0.80 0.62 11.31
CA ILE A 20 0.44 -0.18 11.34
C ILE A 20 0.24 -1.52 12.03
N LEU A 21 -0.39 -1.53 13.19
CA LEU A 21 -0.49 -2.69 14.08
C LEU A 21 -1.88 -3.34 14.02
N GLY A 22 -2.85 -2.72 13.36
CA GLY A 22 -4.24 -3.19 13.34
C GLY A 22 -4.38 -4.62 12.86
N ASN A 23 -3.66 -5.02 11.80
CA ASN A 23 -3.67 -6.41 11.32
C ASN A 23 -3.06 -7.41 12.32
N ILE A 24 -2.11 -6.98 13.15
CA ILE A 24 -1.55 -7.82 14.22
C ILE A 24 -2.60 -7.98 15.33
N ILE A 25 -3.26 -6.89 15.70
CA ILE A 25 -4.27 -6.87 16.76
C ILE A 25 -5.56 -7.61 16.34
N ASP A 26 -5.95 -7.50 15.07
CA ASP A 26 -7.17 -8.11 14.52
C ASP A 26 -7.17 -9.65 14.62
N GLN A 27 -5.98 -10.26 14.65
CA GLN A 27 -5.82 -11.70 14.92
C GLN A 27 -6.33 -12.11 16.31
N TYR A 28 -6.40 -11.16 17.25
CA TYR A 28 -6.86 -11.38 18.62
C TYR A 28 -8.20 -10.68 18.90
N VAL A 29 -8.53 -9.63 18.14
CA VAL A 29 -9.73 -8.80 18.34
C VAL A 29 -10.42 -8.53 16.99
N SER A 30 -11.40 -9.36 16.65
CA SER A 30 -12.09 -9.36 15.35
C SER A 30 -12.84 -8.07 15.00
N PHE A 31 -13.13 -7.20 15.98
CA PHE A 31 -13.79 -5.92 15.74
C PHE A 31 -12.96 -4.95 14.89
N LEU A 32 -11.62 -5.09 14.86
CA LEU A 32 -10.77 -4.19 14.09
C LEU A 32 -10.86 -4.39 12.57
N SER A 33 -11.29 -5.56 12.10
CA SER A 33 -11.51 -5.83 10.67
C SER A 33 -12.47 -4.82 10.00
N TRP A 34 -13.46 -4.31 10.73
CA TRP A 34 -14.44 -3.34 10.26
C TRP A 34 -13.88 -1.90 10.19
N ALA A 35 -12.71 -1.64 10.79
CA ALA A 35 -12.14 -0.30 10.85
C ALA A 35 -11.81 0.25 9.45
N ASP A 36 -11.38 -0.60 8.52
CA ASP A 36 -11.08 -0.20 7.14
C ASP A 36 -12.35 0.21 6.39
N GLU A 37 -13.44 -0.55 6.54
CA GLU A 37 -14.74 -0.27 5.90
C GLU A 37 -15.40 0.99 6.47
N LEU A 38 -15.39 1.14 7.81
CA LEU A 38 -15.87 2.36 8.48
C LEU A 38 -15.05 3.59 8.07
N SER A 39 -13.74 3.44 7.89
CA SER A 39 -12.88 4.53 7.42
C SER A 39 -13.23 4.95 5.98
N ALA A 40 -13.57 4.01 5.11
CA ALA A 40 -13.96 4.29 3.73
C ALA A 40 -15.29 5.06 3.67
N ILE A 41 -16.29 4.65 4.46
CA ILE A 41 -17.58 5.35 4.57
C ILE A 41 -17.37 6.78 5.10
N LEU A 42 -16.58 6.94 6.15
CA LEU A 42 -16.30 8.25 6.74
C LEU A 42 -15.58 9.17 5.75
N LEU A 43 -14.59 8.65 5.01
CA LEU A 43 -13.93 9.39 3.94
C LEU A 43 -14.93 9.81 2.86
N PHE A 44 -15.85 8.93 2.45
CA PHE A 44 -16.83 9.25 1.43
C PHE A 44 -17.82 10.36 1.87
N VAL A 45 -18.29 10.31 3.11
CA VAL A 45 -19.15 11.36 3.69
C VAL A 45 -18.43 12.71 3.74
N LEU A 46 -17.18 12.73 4.20
CA LEU A 46 -16.37 13.95 4.22
C LEU A 46 -16.10 14.49 2.81
N TYR A 47 -15.96 13.58 1.83
CA TYR A 47 -15.71 13.91 0.44
C TYR A 47 -16.88 14.67 -0.18
N ILE A 48 -18.11 14.17 -0.03
CA ILE A 48 -19.32 14.82 -0.56
C ILE A 48 -19.42 16.27 -0.05
N ASN A 49 -19.17 16.47 1.25
CA ASN A 49 -19.24 17.78 1.90
C ASN A 49 -18.16 18.77 1.40
N LYS A 50 -17.07 18.29 0.80
CA LYS A 50 -15.93 19.11 0.36
C LYS A 50 -15.73 19.10 -1.15
N PHE A 51 -16.56 18.38 -1.91
CA PHE A 51 -16.42 18.23 -3.36
C PHE A 51 -16.31 19.55 -4.12
N LYS A 52 -17.08 20.57 -3.71
CA LYS A 52 -17.05 21.91 -4.33
C LYS A 52 -15.73 22.67 -4.13
N LYS A 53 -14.87 22.23 -3.20
CA LYS A 53 -13.59 22.87 -2.86
C LYS A 53 -12.39 22.23 -3.55
N LEU A 54 -12.61 21.27 -4.46
CA LEU A 54 -11.55 20.53 -5.14
C LEU A 54 -10.82 21.39 -6.20
N ASP A 55 -9.49 21.33 -6.18
CA ASP A 55 -8.66 22.05 -7.14
C ASP A 55 -8.71 21.41 -8.54
N ARG A 56 -8.16 22.12 -9.54
CA ARG A 56 -8.08 21.61 -10.93
C ARG A 56 -7.33 20.27 -11.01
N TYR A 57 -6.28 20.09 -10.20
CA TYR A 57 -5.51 18.85 -10.15
C TYR A 57 -6.30 17.69 -9.53
N ASP A 58 -7.05 17.93 -8.45
CA ASP A 58 -7.86 16.91 -7.81
C ASP A 58 -8.98 16.42 -8.77
N ARG A 59 -9.59 17.35 -9.51
CA ARG A 59 -10.56 17.02 -10.58
C ARG A 59 -9.94 16.19 -11.71
N LYS A 60 -8.68 16.41 -12.08
CA LYS A 60 -7.98 15.56 -13.06
C LYS A 60 -7.76 14.14 -12.54
N ILE A 61 -7.36 13.98 -11.28
CA ILE A 61 -7.19 12.67 -10.63
C ILE A 61 -8.51 11.89 -10.67
N LEU A 62 -9.63 12.55 -10.36
CA LEU A 62 -10.95 11.92 -10.36
C LEU A 62 -11.43 11.53 -11.76
N LYS A 63 -11.15 12.36 -12.77
CA LYS A 63 -11.43 12.02 -14.17
C LYS A 63 -10.64 10.79 -14.63
N LEU A 64 -9.37 10.70 -14.25
CA LEU A 64 -8.53 9.53 -14.56
C LEU A 64 -9.03 8.28 -13.83
N LEU A 65 -9.45 8.42 -12.57
CA LEU A 65 -10.08 7.33 -11.81
C LEU A 65 -11.38 6.85 -12.49
N PHE A 66 -12.21 7.77 -12.96
CA PHE A 66 -13.43 7.44 -13.69
C PHE A 66 -13.13 6.70 -15.00
N LEU A 67 -12.15 7.17 -15.78
CA LEU A 67 -11.69 6.47 -16.99
C LEU A 67 -11.17 5.06 -16.68
N PHE A 68 -10.42 4.91 -15.59
CA PHE A 68 -9.92 3.61 -15.12
C PHE A 68 -11.08 2.64 -14.82
N PHE A 69 -12.14 3.10 -14.15
CA PHE A 69 -13.32 2.27 -13.91
C PHE A 69 -14.06 1.90 -15.20
N ILE A 70 -14.13 2.78 -16.20
CA ILE A 70 -14.71 2.42 -17.50
C ILE A 70 -13.93 1.25 -18.13
N VAL A 71 -12.60 1.35 -18.17
CA VAL A 71 -11.73 0.32 -18.74
C VAL A 71 -11.80 -0.99 -17.96
N GLY A 72 -11.97 -0.94 -16.63
CA GLY A 72 -12.09 -2.15 -15.80
C GLY A 72 -13.48 -2.79 -15.80
N LEU A 73 -14.55 -1.98 -15.73
CA LEU A 73 -15.92 -2.46 -15.58
C LEU A 73 -16.53 -2.93 -16.90
N ILE A 74 -16.27 -2.25 -18.03
CA ILE A 74 -16.84 -2.64 -19.32
C ILE A 74 -16.49 -4.10 -19.68
N PRO A 75 -15.22 -4.52 -19.65
CA PRO A 75 -14.87 -5.92 -19.92
C PRO A 75 -15.45 -6.87 -18.86
N THR A 76 -15.50 -6.45 -17.60
CA THR A 76 -16.03 -7.29 -16.51
C THR A 76 -17.51 -7.62 -16.74
N PHE A 77 -18.30 -6.64 -17.20
CA PHE A 77 -19.71 -6.86 -17.55
C PHE A 77 -19.90 -7.62 -18.86
N LEU A 78 -19.11 -7.33 -19.89
CA LEU A 78 -19.23 -8.01 -21.20
C LEU A 78 -18.83 -9.49 -21.14
N TYR A 79 -17.73 -9.80 -20.46
CA TYR A 79 -17.15 -11.15 -20.41
C TYR A 79 -17.51 -11.93 -19.13
N LYS A 80 -18.35 -11.34 -18.25
CA LYS A 80 -18.75 -11.93 -16.96
C LYS A 80 -17.56 -12.46 -16.14
N ILE A 81 -16.44 -11.74 -16.17
CA ILE A 81 -15.20 -12.10 -15.47
C ILE A 81 -15.47 -12.23 -13.96
N GLN A 82 -16.29 -11.33 -13.42
CA GLN A 82 -16.76 -11.39 -12.04
C GLN A 82 -18.28 -11.42 -12.02
N ARG A 83 -18.86 -12.49 -11.46
CA ARG A 83 -20.31 -12.74 -11.45
C ARG A 83 -21.02 -12.16 -10.23
N ASP A 84 -20.29 -11.94 -9.14
CA ASP A 84 -20.84 -11.42 -7.89
C ASP A 84 -20.75 -9.89 -7.83
N ASN A 85 -21.91 -9.24 -7.82
CA ASN A 85 -22.06 -7.79 -7.71
C ASN A 85 -21.48 -7.23 -6.40
N ILE A 86 -21.53 -8.00 -5.30
CA ILE A 86 -21.01 -7.57 -4.01
C ILE A 86 -19.48 -7.42 -4.09
N VAL A 87 -18.81 -8.38 -4.74
CA VAL A 87 -17.35 -8.33 -4.89
C VAL A 87 -16.94 -7.17 -5.82
N LEU A 88 -17.70 -6.93 -6.89
CA LEU A 88 -17.49 -5.79 -7.78
C LEU A 88 -17.57 -4.45 -7.02
N ILE A 89 -18.59 -4.28 -6.17
CA ILE A 89 -18.75 -3.08 -5.35
C ILE A 89 -17.58 -2.94 -4.37
N LYS A 90 -17.15 -4.03 -3.73
CA LYS A 90 -15.99 -4.02 -2.83
C LYS A 90 -14.73 -3.55 -3.54
N ASP A 91 -14.48 -4.02 -4.76
CA ASP A 91 -13.32 -3.60 -5.55
C ASP A 91 -13.36 -2.10 -5.90
N ILE A 92 -14.53 -1.57 -6.29
CA ILE A 92 -14.72 -0.14 -6.58
C ILE A 92 -14.45 0.72 -5.33
N VAL A 93 -15.00 0.32 -4.18
CA VAL A 93 -14.80 1.02 -2.90
C VAL A 93 -13.32 0.97 -2.48
N LEU A 94 -12.69 -0.20 -2.60
CA LEU A 94 -11.29 -0.40 -2.23
C LEU A 94 -10.33 0.41 -3.12
N PHE A 95 -10.62 0.56 -4.41
CA PHE A 95 -9.80 1.37 -5.31
C PHE A 95 -10.02 2.87 -5.11
N SER A 96 -11.28 3.28 -4.95
CA SER A 96 -11.64 4.70 -4.82
C SER A 96 -11.16 5.32 -3.51
N LYS A 97 -11.17 4.57 -2.39
CA LYS A 97 -10.75 5.08 -1.07
C LYS A 97 -9.33 5.65 -1.07
N PHE A 98 -8.43 5.10 -1.88
CA PHE A 98 -7.06 5.59 -1.97
C PHE A 98 -7.00 7.02 -2.57
N PHE A 99 -7.61 7.23 -3.73
CA PHE A 99 -7.60 8.53 -4.42
C PHE A 99 -8.45 9.57 -3.69
N VAL A 100 -9.60 9.17 -3.16
CA VAL A 100 -10.47 10.03 -2.34
C VAL A 100 -9.75 10.44 -1.05
N GLY A 101 -9.06 9.52 -0.38
CA GLY A 101 -8.25 9.82 0.81
C GLY A 101 -7.14 10.84 0.55
N ILE A 102 -6.41 10.70 -0.57
CA ILE A 102 -5.34 11.65 -0.95
C ILE A 102 -5.92 13.06 -1.16
N THR A 103 -7.00 13.20 -1.93
CA THR A 103 -7.59 14.52 -2.20
C THR A 103 -8.15 15.17 -0.92
N LEU A 104 -8.78 14.39 -0.04
CA LEU A 104 -9.30 14.88 1.24
C LEU A 104 -8.23 15.29 2.24
N SER A 105 -7.10 14.59 2.28
CA SER A 105 -6.05 14.84 3.26
C SER A 105 -5.56 16.31 3.26
N LYS A 106 -5.58 16.95 2.09
CA LYS A 106 -5.22 18.37 1.89
C LYS A 106 -6.16 19.34 2.62
N PHE A 107 -7.44 19.00 2.71
CA PHE A 107 -8.45 19.88 3.33
C PHE A 107 -8.57 19.66 4.85
N VAL A 108 -8.22 18.46 5.32
CA VAL A 108 -8.36 18.09 6.74
C VAL A 108 -7.12 18.48 7.55
N ILE A 109 -5.93 18.41 6.94
CA ILE A 109 -4.66 18.59 7.65
C ILE A 109 -3.92 19.84 7.15
N ASP A 110 -4.00 20.90 7.95
CA ASP A 110 -3.19 22.11 7.76
C ASP A 110 -1.70 21.84 8.04
N ASP A 111 -0.79 22.57 7.40
CA ASP A 111 0.66 22.34 7.43
C ASP A 111 1.25 22.42 8.84
N ARG A 112 0.71 23.30 9.70
CA ARG A 112 1.13 23.38 11.11
C ARG A 112 0.76 22.11 11.88
N LYS A 113 -0.46 21.60 11.67
CA LYS A 113 -0.96 20.38 12.30
C LYS A 113 -0.20 19.15 11.80
N LYS A 114 0.10 19.11 10.49
CA LYS A 114 0.93 18.08 9.85
C LYS A 114 2.30 17.94 10.51
N ASN A 115 3.00 19.07 10.72
CA ASN A 115 4.32 19.06 11.36
C ASN A 115 4.26 18.52 12.80
N ALA A 116 3.30 18.99 13.59
CA ALA A 116 3.12 18.53 14.97
C ALA A 116 2.81 17.03 15.04
N LEU A 117 1.95 16.55 14.16
CA LEU A 117 1.51 15.17 14.07
C LEU A 117 2.66 14.24 13.69
N ILE A 118 3.40 14.58 12.62
CA ILE A 118 4.55 13.80 12.20
C ILE A 118 5.61 13.78 13.29
N LYS A 119 5.86 14.91 13.98
CA LYS A 119 6.79 14.96 15.11
C LYS A 119 6.37 14.02 16.26
N ALA A 120 5.07 13.93 16.54
CA ALA A 120 4.53 13.06 17.58
C ALA A 120 4.71 11.57 17.26
N VAL A 121 4.45 11.16 16.01
CA VAL A 121 4.59 9.73 15.61
C VAL A 121 6.02 9.34 15.25
N LYS A 122 6.92 10.28 14.91
CA LYS A 122 8.28 9.98 14.45
C LYS A 122 9.10 9.14 15.44
N ARG A 123 8.98 9.41 16.74
CA ARG A 123 9.72 8.64 17.77
C ARG A 123 9.23 7.20 17.87
N PRO A 124 7.92 6.91 18.06
CA PRO A 124 7.45 5.53 18.08
C PRO A 124 7.66 4.79 16.76
N THR A 125 7.54 5.45 15.59
CA THR A 125 7.88 4.82 14.30
C THR A 125 9.31 4.29 14.27
N LYS A 126 10.28 5.07 14.78
CA LYS A 126 11.68 4.64 14.82
C LYS A 126 11.88 3.40 15.69
N ILE A 127 11.19 3.34 16.83
CA ILE A 127 11.26 2.19 17.74
C ILE A 127 10.69 0.95 17.03
N LEU A 128 9.52 1.07 16.41
CA LEU A 128 8.91 -0.02 15.64
C LEU A 128 9.81 -0.52 14.50
N ILE A 129 10.41 0.39 13.72
CA ILE A 129 11.36 0.02 12.66
C ILE A 129 12.52 -0.80 13.22
N ILE A 130 13.12 -0.36 14.34
CA ILE A 130 14.24 -1.09 14.96
C ILE A 130 13.79 -2.49 15.40
N ILE A 131 12.65 -2.62 16.09
CA ILE A 131 12.15 -3.92 16.56
C ILE A 131 11.91 -4.86 15.38
N ILE A 132 11.14 -4.40 14.37
CA ILE A 132 10.81 -5.20 13.19
C ILE A 132 12.08 -5.57 12.41
N PHE A 133 13.06 -4.67 12.32
CA PHE A 133 14.32 -4.95 11.64
C PHE A 133 15.16 -5.99 12.37
N MET A 134 15.31 -5.86 13.70
CA MET A 134 16.07 -6.82 14.51
C MET A 134 15.45 -8.22 14.45
N CYS A 135 14.13 -8.32 14.56
CA CYS A 135 13.43 -9.60 14.38
C CYS A 135 13.63 -10.17 12.96
N GLY A 136 13.67 -9.31 11.94
CA GLY A 136 13.94 -9.72 10.56
C GLY A 136 15.34 -10.30 10.39
N ILE A 137 16.37 -9.68 10.99
CA ILE A 137 17.74 -10.21 11.00
C ILE A 137 17.77 -11.55 11.72
N LEU A 138 17.21 -11.62 12.93
CA LEU A 138 17.22 -12.85 13.73
C LEU A 138 16.53 -14.01 12.99
N ASN A 139 15.44 -13.74 12.28
CA ASN A 139 14.69 -14.74 11.51
C ASN A 139 15.49 -15.34 10.33
N LEU A 140 16.55 -14.67 9.87
CA LEU A 140 17.45 -15.23 8.85
C LEU A 140 18.37 -16.32 9.42
N PHE A 141 18.73 -16.22 10.70
CA PHE A 141 19.64 -17.15 11.37
C PHE A 141 18.92 -18.22 12.20
N ILE A 142 17.81 -17.85 12.84
CA ILE A 142 17.03 -18.69 13.74
C ILE A 142 15.61 -18.77 13.17
N ASP A 143 15.04 -19.97 13.10
CA ASP A 143 13.64 -20.11 12.72
C ASP A 143 12.73 -19.61 13.84
N LEU A 144 12.33 -18.35 13.76
CA LEU A 144 11.39 -17.76 14.71
C LEU A 144 9.93 -18.00 14.31
N GLN A 145 9.68 -18.79 13.26
CA GLN A 145 8.35 -18.99 12.66
C GLN A 145 7.66 -17.67 12.26
N MET A 146 8.44 -16.60 12.02
CA MET A 146 7.95 -15.28 11.59
C MET A 146 7.83 -15.16 10.06
N GLY A 147 7.60 -16.31 9.42
CA GLY A 147 7.63 -16.55 7.99
C GLY A 147 7.20 -17.98 7.69
N GLY A 148 6.53 -18.20 6.56
CA GLY A 148 6.01 -19.53 6.18
C GLY A 148 6.49 -20.04 4.81
N GLU A 149 7.08 -19.18 3.98
CA GLU A 149 7.50 -19.54 2.62
C GLU A 149 9.02 -19.36 2.46
N ILE A 150 9.66 -20.25 1.71
CA ILE A 150 11.04 -20.08 1.24
C ILE A 150 10.98 -19.62 -0.21
N ARG A 151 11.67 -18.51 -0.52
CA ARG A 151 11.77 -17.97 -1.88
C ARG A 151 13.22 -17.64 -2.19
N TYR A 152 13.67 -17.96 -3.40
CA TYR A 152 15.06 -17.71 -3.82
C TYR A 152 16.11 -18.29 -2.84
N GLY A 153 15.78 -19.41 -2.18
CA GLY A 153 16.65 -20.05 -1.17
C GLY A 153 16.67 -19.37 0.21
N LEU A 154 15.93 -18.27 0.41
CA LEU A 154 15.86 -17.52 1.66
C LEU A 154 14.46 -17.63 2.29
N ARG A 155 14.41 -17.60 3.63
CA ARG A 155 13.15 -17.59 4.39
C ARG A 155 12.49 -16.22 4.28
N CYS A 156 11.24 -16.18 3.82
CA CYS A 156 10.48 -14.95 3.73
C CYS A 156 10.11 -14.45 5.12
N TYR A 157 10.20 -13.14 5.34
CA TYR A 157 9.84 -12.52 6.61
C TYR A 157 8.48 -11.80 6.52
N GLN A 158 7.55 -12.14 7.42
CA GLN A 158 6.26 -11.45 7.57
C GLN A 158 6.06 -10.83 8.96
N PHE A 159 6.97 -11.05 9.92
CA PHE A 159 6.78 -10.67 11.32
C PHE A 159 5.45 -11.26 11.86
N TYR A 160 4.81 -10.63 12.85
CA TYR A 160 3.51 -11.06 13.39
C TYR A 160 2.30 -10.67 12.51
N TYR A 161 2.51 -10.22 11.28
CA TYR A 161 1.39 -9.94 10.38
C TYR A 161 0.79 -11.23 9.82
N THR A 162 -0.51 -11.22 9.50
CA THR A 162 -1.18 -12.39 8.90
C THR A 162 -0.62 -12.75 7.53
N HIS A 163 -0.11 -11.75 6.80
CA HIS A 163 0.47 -11.94 5.48
C HIS A 163 1.53 -10.87 5.18
N TYR A 164 2.55 -11.25 4.42
CA TYR A 164 3.67 -10.41 4.00
C TYR A 164 3.28 -9.05 3.41
N THR A 165 2.11 -8.95 2.76
CA THR A 165 1.64 -7.68 2.17
C THR A 165 1.32 -6.62 3.23
N PHE A 166 0.87 -7.02 4.41
CA PHE A 166 0.62 -6.08 5.51
C PHE A 166 1.93 -5.52 6.04
N LEU A 167 2.95 -6.37 6.24
CA LEU A 167 4.30 -5.90 6.59
C LEU A 167 4.85 -4.91 5.55
N VAL A 168 4.71 -5.21 4.25
CA VAL A 168 5.12 -4.31 3.17
C VAL A 168 4.37 -2.97 3.23
N ALA A 169 3.05 -2.99 3.40
CA ALA A 169 2.25 -1.76 3.50
C ALA A 169 2.64 -0.91 4.72
N SER A 170 2.75 -1.53 5.90
CA SER A 170 3.14 -0.86 7.14
C SER A 170 4.55 -0.29 7.07
N THR A 171 5.51 -1.01 6.47
CA THR A 171 6.90 -0.53 6.31
C THR A 171 7.01 0.62 5.32
N VAL A 172 6.26 0.62 4.21
CA VAL A 172 6.16 1.76 3.29
C VAL A 172 5.56 2.98 4.00
N PHE A 173 4.55 2.78 4.84
CA PHE A 173 3.96 3.88 5.61
C PHE A 173 4.94 4.46 6.64
N MET A 174 5.68 3.61 7.36
CA MET A 174 6.76 4.04 8.26
C MET A 174 7.89 4.78 7.53
N LEU A 175 8.28 4.29 6.34
CA LEU A 175 9.25 4.95 5.47
C LEU A 175 8.79 6.35 5.07
N SER A 176 7.51 6.53 4.71
CA SER A 176 6.96 7.85 4.34
C SER A 176 7.13 8.90 5.46
N ILE A 177 6.95 8.49 6.72
CA ILE A 177 7.16 9.35 7.90
C ILE A 177 8.66 9.65 8.09
N MET A 178 9.52 8.66 7.87
CA MET A 178 10.97 8.85 7.97
C MET A 178 11.54 9.76 6.88
N LEU A 179 10.89 9.86 5.72
CA LEU A 179 11.25 10.77 4.63
C LEU A 179 10.77 12.20 4.84
N TYR A 180 9.78 12.41 5.71
CA TYR A 180 9.25 13.74 5.95
C TYR A 180 10.31 14.70 6.51
N LYS A 181 10.65 15.73 5.72
CA LYS A 181 11.71 16.72 6.01
C LYS A 181 13.06 16.10 6.35
N ASN A 182 13.35 14.91 5.83
CA ASN A 182 14.57 14.15 6.08
C ASN A 182 15.21 13.76 4.74
N SER A 183 16.49 13.37 4.79
CA SER A 183 17.19 12.80 3.63
C SER A 183 16.67 11.41 3.26
N PHE A 184 16.76 11.06 1.97
CA PHE A 184 16.51 9.71 1.46
C PHE A 184 17.49 8.67 2.04
N TYR A 185 18.68 9.10 2.48
CA TYR A 185 19.74 8.21 2.98
C TYR A 185 19.79 8.12 4.51
N ASN A 186 18.67 8.40 5.19
CA ASN A 186 18.58 8.26 6.64
C ASN A 186 18.67 6.79 7.06
N LYS A 187 19.35 6.48 8.17
CA LYS A 187 19.52 5.11 8.71
C LYS A 187 18.21 4.32 8.82
N TYR A 188 17.14 4.99 9.26
CA TYR A 188 15.82 4.36 9.38
C TYR A 188 15.18 4.06 8.02
N SER A 189 15.44 4.88 7.01
CA SER A 189 14.99 4.61 5.64
C SER A 189 15.69 3.37 5.08
N ILE A 190 17.00 3.25 5.31
CA ILE A 190 17.77 2.06 4.91
C ILE A 190 17.25 0.81 5.62
N MET A 191 17.00 0.88 6.93
CA MET A 191 16.37 -0.22 7.68
C MET A 191 15.01 -0.62 7.07
N CYS A 192 14.15 0.32 6.72
CA CYS A 192 12.88 0.01 6.04
C CYS A 192 13.09 -0.70 4.69
N LEU A 193 14.06 -0.28 3.88
CA LEU A 193 14.36 -0.95 2.60
C LEU A 193 14.84 -2.39 2.82
N LEU A 194 15.67 -2.62 3.84
CA LEU A 194 16.13 -3.96 4.18
C LEU A 194 14.98 -4.84 4.66
N ILE A 195 14.07 -4.32 5.51
CA ILE A 195 12.85 -5.06 5.91
C ILE A 195 12.04 -5.45 4.67
N LEU A 196 11.86 -4.52 3.72
CA LEU A 196 11.15 -4.80 2.47
C LEU A 196 11.81 -5.93 1.66
N LEU A 197 13.14 -5.96 1.61
CA LEU A 197 13.89 -7.03 0.94
C LEU A 197 13.77 -8.37 1.66
N PHE A 198 13.75 -8.40 3.00
CA PHE A 198 13.55 -9.63 3.78
C PHE A 198 12.20 -10.29 3.52
N THR A 199 11.19 -9.54 3.04
CA THR A 199 9.91 -10.14 2.65
C THR A 199 9.98 -10.99 1.37
N LEU A 200 10.99 -10.74 0.51
CA LEU A 200 11.21 -11.40 -0.79
C LEU A 200 10.00 -11.34 -1.74
N ARG A 201 9.03 -10.46 -1.48
CA ARG A 201 7.86 -10.27 -2.35
C ARG A 201 8.24 -9.38 -3.52
N SER A 202 7.90 -9.81 -4.75
CA SER A 202 8.22 -9.08 -5.98
C SER A 202 7.75 -7.61 -5.96
N LYS A 203 6.56 -7.35 -5.38
CA LYS A 203 6.03 -5.99 -5.22
C LYS A 203 6.92 -5.10 -4.31
N ALA A 204 7.51 -5.68 -3.25
CA ALA A 204 8.41 -4.97 -2.36
C ALA A 204 9.75 -4.67 -3.03
N ILE A 205 10.28 -5.63 -3.79
CA ILE A 205 11.53 -5.47 -4.56
C ILE A 205 11.38 -4.34 -5.60
N VAL A 206 10.29 -4.34 -6.36
CA VAL A 206 9.98 -3.27 -7.33
C VAL A 206 9.89 -1.90 -6.63
N PHE A 207 9.24 -1.84 -5.46
CA PHE A 207 9.17 -0.60 -4.69
C PHE A 207 10.56 -0.11 -4.25
N VAL A 208 11.44 -1.00 -3.77
CA VAL A 208 12.82 -0.66 -3.38
C VAL A 208 13.62 -0.12 -4.56
N LEU A 209 13.49 -0.73 -5.75
CA LEU A 209 14.15 -0.25 -6.97
C LEU A 209 13.68 1.16 -7.34
N ILE A 210 12.37 1.40 -7.36
CA ILE A 210 11.80 2.73 -7.62
C ILE A 210 12.33 3.75 -6.60
N TYR A 211 12.37 3.39 -5.32
CA TYR A 211 12.89 4.25 -4.27
C TYR A 211 14.37 4.64 -4.50
N ILE A 212 15.22 3.66 -4.81
CA ILE A 212 16.65 3.91 -5.08
C ILE A 212 16.80 4.84 -6.28
N MET A 213 16.07 4.59 -7.37
CA MET A 213 16.12 5.44 -8.55
C MET A 213 15.67 6.88 -8.22
N LEU A 214 14.53 7.06 -7.53
CA LEU A 214 14.08 8.39 -7.09
C LEU A 214 15.10 9.10 -6.19
N SER A 215 15.81 8.36 -5.34
CA SER A 215 16.87 8.92 -4.49
C SER A 215 18.03 9.47 -5.34
N ILE A 216 18.42 8.77 -6.41
CA ILE A 216 19.47 9.18 -7.34
C ILE A 216 19.03 10.41 -8.14
N TYR A 217 17.80 10.41 -8.67
CA TYR A 217 17.25 11.56 -9.39
C TYR A 217 17.24 12.82 -8.53
N LYS A 218 16.78 12.70 -7.29
CA LYS A 218 16.80 13.82 -6.33
C LYS A 218 18.23 14.28 -6.03
N LYS A 219 19.17 13.35 -5.83
CA LYS A 219 20.59 13.69 -5.57
C LYS A 219 21.23 14.42 -6.76
N LYS A 220 20.90 14.02 -7.99
CA LYS A 220 21.41 14.65 -9.21
C LYS A 220 20.64 15.91 -9.65
N ASN A 221 19.57 16.29 -8.93
CA ASN A 221 18.66 17.39 -9.31
C ASN A 221 18.14 17.29 -10.77
N VAL A 222 18.01 16.07 -11.29
CA VAL A 222 17.52 15.84 -12.67
C VAL A 222 15.99 15.75 -12.64
N THR A 223 15.33 16.44 -13.56
CA THR A 223 13.88 16.33 -13.73
C THR A 223 13.48 14.96 -14.31
N LEU A 224 12.37 14.41 -13.84
CA LEU A 224 11.83 13.17 -14.37
C LEU A 224 11.29 13.42 -15.79
N ASN A 225 12.07 13.04 -16.80
CA ASN A 225 11.64 13.10 -18.19
C ASN A 225 10.76 11.89 -18.54
N PHE A 226 9.93 12.02 -19.58
CA PHE A 226 9.06 10.94 -20.06
C PHE A 226 9.83 9.64 -20.37
N ARG A 227 11.06 9.75 -20.89
CA ARG A 227 11.95 8.60 -21.13
C ARG A 227 12.30 7.84 -19.84
N SER A 228 12.53 8.57 -18.74
CA SER A 228 12.76 7.96 -17.42
C SER A 228 11.53 7.20 -16.93
N CYS A 229 10.32 7.74 -17.16
CA CYS A 229 9.07 7.02 -16.88
C CYS A 229 8.88 5.78 -17.73
N MET A 230 9.22 5.84 -19.03
CA MET A 230 9.16 4.67 -19.91
C MET A 230 10.10 3.57 -19.41
N ALA A 231 11.32 3.93 -19.00
CA ALA A 231 12.26 2.99 -18.41
C ALA A 231 11.71 2.35 -17.12
N PHE A 232 11.01 3.11 -16.27
CA PHE A 232 10.33 2.55 -15.08
C PHE A 232 9.26 1.52 -15.46
N CYS A 233 8.46 1.80 -16.49
CA CYS A 233 7.45 0.87 -16.97
C CYS A 233 8.06 -0.43 -17.50
N VAL A 234 9.18 -0.36 -18.23
CA VAL A 234 9.88 -1.54 -18.77
C VAL A 234 10.49 -2.39 -17.65
N ILE A 235 11.18 -1.76 -16.68
CA ILE A 235 11.75 -2.48 -15.52
C ILE A 235 10.63 -3.12 -14.69
N GLY A 236 9.54 -2.39 -14.47
CA GLY A 236 8.36 -2.90 -13.77
C GLY A 236 7.73 -4.08 -14.50
N PHE A 237 7.58 -3.99 -15.82
CA PHE A 237 7.04 -5.07 -16.64
C PHE A 237 7.94 -6.31 -16.61
N TRP A 238 9.26 -6.13 -16.71
CA TRP A 238 10.22 -7.24 -16.62
C TRP A 238 10.19 -7.92 -15.24
N ALA A 239 10.09 -7.14 -14.15
CA ALA A 239 9.99 -7.71 -12.80
C ALA A 239 8.67 -8.46 -12.53
N VAL A 240 7.63 -8.19 -13.33
CA VAL A 240 6.29 -8.79 -13.21
C VAL A 240 6.04 -9.87 -14.28
N SER A 241 6.88 -9.96 -15.32
CA SER A 241 6.69 -10.88 -16.46
C SER A 241 6.60 -12.34 -16.05
N GLY A 242 7.45 -12.80 -15.12
CA GLY A 242 7.39 -14.16 -14.59
C GLY A 242 6.04 -14.48 -13.93
N LYS A 243 5.48 -13.52 -13.18
CA LYS A 243 4.14 -13.65 -12.60
C LYS A 243 3.04 -13.63 -13.65
N ILE A 244 3.18 -12.81 -14.70
CA ILE A 244 2.21 -12.77 -15.80
C ILE A 244 2.17 -14.13 -16.50
N SER A 245 3.33 -14.74 -16.73
CA SER A 245 3.41 -16.10 -17.30
C SER A 245 2.71 -17.12 -16.42
N ASP A 246 2.89 -17.05 -15.09
CA ASP A 246 2.17 -17.90 -14.14
C ASP A 246 0.65 -17.68 -14.20
N TYR A 247 0.17 -16.43 -14.25
CA TYR A 247 -1.27 -16.16 -14.34
C TYR A 247 -1.87 -16.61 -15.68
N ILE A 248 -1.12 -16.49 -16.78
CA ILE A 248 -1.56 -16.97 -18.10
C ILE A 248 -1.62 -18.49 -18.11
N SER A 249 -0.63 -19.19 -17.54
CA SER A 249 -0.66 -20.66 -17.48
C SER A 249 -1.82 -21.17 -16.62
N TRP A 250 -2.10 -20.53 -15.49
CA TRP A 250 -3.26 -20.84 -14.66
C TRP A 250 -4.57 -20.55 -15.40
N GLY A 251 -4.65 -19.44 -16.14
CA GLY A 251 -5.79 -19.12 -16.98
C GLY A 251 -6.02 -20.17 -18.08
N TYR A 252 -4.95 -20.69 -18.70
CA TYR A 252 -5.03 -21.74 -19.70
C TYR A 252 -5.54 -23.05 -19.12
N ILE A 253 -5.00 -23.46 -17.95
CA ILE A 253 -5.43 -24.68 -17.23
C ILE A 253 -6.90 -24.60 -16.82
N ILE A 254 -7.37 -23.44 -16.35
CA ILE A 254 -8.78 -23.24 -15.97
C ILE A 254 -9.69 -23.27 -17.21
N CYS A 255 -9.28 -22.66 -18.33
CA CYS A 255 -10.00 -22.76 -19.59
C CYS A 255 -10.09 -24.21 -20.05
N GLU A 256 -8.97 -24.94 -20.06
CA GLU A 256 -8.88 -26.34 -20.50
C GLU A 256 -9.75 -27.28 -19.63
N GLN A 257 -9.72 -27.11 -18.30
CA GLN A 257 -10.62 -27.83 -17.39
C GLN A 257 -12.10 -27.46 -17.60
N GLY A 258 -12.39 -26.20 -17.91
CA GLY A 258 -13.74 -25.74 -18.25
C GLY A 258 -14.28 -26.37 -19.54
N TYR A 259 -13.43 -26.54 -20.56
CA TYR A 259 -13.80 -27.25 -21.80
C TYR A 259 -14.05 -28.74 -21.57
N ILE A 260 -13.26 -29.39 -20.70
CA ILE A 260 -13.46 -30.82 -20.35
C ILE A 260 -14.77 -31.04 -19.58
N LEU A 261 -15.10 -30.15 -18.64
CA LEU A 261 -16.36 -30.21 -17.90
C LEU A 261 -17.59 -29.96 -18.78
N LEU A 262 -17.49 -29.09 -19.79
CA LEU A 262 -18.54 -28.86 -20.79
C LEU A 262 -18.69 -30.00 -21.80
N ALA A 263 -17.63 -30.77 -22.06
CA ALA A 263 -17.67 -31.95 -22.92
C ALA A 263 -18.24 -33.20 -22.23
N LEU A 264 -18.37 -33.16 -20.89
CA LEU A 264 -18.88 -34.26 -20.05
C LEU A 264 -20.31 -34.00 -19.52
N SER A 265 -20.94 -32.87 -19.86
CA SER A 265 -22.34 -32.50 -19.53
C SER A 265 -23.23 -32.58 -20.75
#